data_AF-A0A292ZLQ4-F1
#
_entry.id   AF-A0A292ZLQ4-F1
#
_cell.length_a   1.000
_cell.length_b   1.000
_cell.length_c   1.000
_cell.angle_alpha   90.00
_cell.angle_beta   90.00
_cell.angle_gamma   90.00
#
_symmetry.space_group_name_H-M   'P 1'
#
loop_
_entity.id
_entity.type
_entity.pdbx_description
1 polymer ?
#
loop_
_entity_poly.entity_id
_entity_poly.type
_entity_poly.pdbx_seq_one_letter_code
_entity_poly.pdbx_strand_id
1 'polypeptide(L)' 'MDEKTTNLIMAILSRAPQWIRHDLLSKDAGVKQRAEETLAAMIANALATGTDDSTAS' A
#
# COMPACT_ATOMS: atom_id res chain seq x y z
N MET A 1 -4.62 14.64 6.78
CA MET A 1 -4.64 13.17 6.68
C MET A 1 -5.15 12.67 8.01
N ASP A 2 -6.26 11.93 8.03
CA ASP A 2 -6.88 11.49 9.28
C ASP A 2 -6.19 10.24 9.86
N GLU A 3 -6.50 9.93 11.11
CA GLU A 3 -5.95 8.77 11.82
C GLU A 3 -6.36 7.45 11.16
N LYS A 4 -7.58 7.37 10.62
CA LYS A 4 -8.11 6.20 9.92
C LYS A 4 -7.27 5.85 8.68
N THR A 5 -6.93 6.85 7.87
CA THR A 5 -6.08 6.74 6.67
C THR A 5 -4.68 6.29 7.04
N THR A 6 -4.13 6.85 8.12
CA THR A 6 -2.79 6.49 8.61
C THR A 6 -2.76 5.03 9.06
N ASN A 7 -3.75 4.59 9.84
CA ASN A 7 -3.88 3.21 10.29
C ASN A 7 -4.06 2.22 9.12
N LEU A 8 -4.83 2.61 8.10
CA LEU A 8 -5.00 1.79 6.90
C LEU A 8 -3.67 1.60 6.15
N ILE A 9 -2.91 2.68 5.95
CA ILE A 9 -1.59 2.59 5.30
C ILE A 9 -0.64 1.71 6.12
N MET A 10 -0.60 1.86 7.45
CA MET A 10 0.23 1.01 8.31
C MET A 10 -0.16 -0.47 8.22
N ALA A 11 -1.45 -0.77 8.13
CA ALA A 11 -1.93 -2.14 7.91
C ALA A 11 -1.47 -2.70 6.55
N ILE A 12 -1.49 -1.88 5.49
CA ILE A 12 -1.01 -2.28 4.16
C ILE A 12 0.50 -2.49 4.15
N LEU A 13 1.29 -1.60 4.76
CA LEU A 13 2.74 -1.77 4.88
C LEU A 13 3.12 -3.03 5.66
N SER A 14 2.32 -3.37 6.68
CA SER A 14 2.49 -4.60 7.47
C SER A 14 2.20 -5.87 6.64
N ARG A 15 1.25 -5.78 5.70
CA ARG A 15 0.84 -6.88 4.81
C ARG A 15 1.60 -6.91 3.48
N ALA A 16 2.43 -5.91 3.21
CA ALA A 16 3.20 -5.82 1.98
C ALA A 16 4.08 -7.07 1.80
N PRO A 17 4.03 -7.75 0.64
CA PRO A 17 4.85 -8.91 0.37
C PRO A 17 6.34 -8.63 0.58
N GLN A 18 7.07 -9.65 1.05
CA GLN A 18 8.50 -9.53 1.30
C GLN A 18 9.31 -9.17 0.04
N TRP A 19 8.86 -9.62 -1.14
CA TRP A 19 9.49 -9.27 -2.42
C TRP A 19 9.40 -7.76 -2.71
N ILE A 20 8.31 -7.07 -2.33
CA ILE A 20 8.20 -5.60 -2.50
C ILE A 20 9.26 -4.90 -1.66
N ARG A 21 9.45 -5.34 -0.41
CA ARG A 21 10.47 -4.78 0.48
C ARG A 21 11.88 -4.99 -0.07
N HIS A 22 12.14 -6.17 -0.62
CA HIS A 22 13.41 -6.47 -1.28
C HIS A 22 13.64 -5.57 -2.50
N ASP A 23 12.62 -5.42 -3.35
CA ASP A 23 12.73 -4.67 -4.61
C ASP A 23 12.82 -3.16 -4.37
N LEU A 24 12.19 -2.62 -3.31
CA LEU A 24 12.36 -1.23 -2.87
C LEU A 24 13.80 -0.91 -2.45
N LEU A 25 14.55 -1.91 -1.99
CA LEU A 25 15.97 -1.79 -1.63
C LEU A 25 16.91 -2.06 -2.82
N SER A 26 16.37 -2.37 -3.99
CA SER A 26 17.17 -2.64 -5.19
C SER A 26 17.94 -1.41 -5.65
N LYS A 27 19.15 -1.65 -6.17
CA LYS A 27 19.95 -0.62 -6.84
C LYS A 27 19.51 -0.39 -8.29
N ASP A 28 18.71 -1.30 -8.84
CA ASP A 28 18.10 -1.17 -10.15
C ASP A 28 16.86 -0.28 -10.05
N ALA A 29 16.90 0.86 -10.75
CA ALA A 29 15.82 1.84 -10.74
C ALA A 29 14.50 1.28 -11.28
N GLY A 30 14.53 0.40 -12.28
CA GLY A 30 13.33 -0.22 -12.84
C GLY A 30 12.69 -1.23 -11.89
N VAL A 31 13.51 -1.99 -11.16
CA VAL A 31 13.04 -2.90 -10.10
C VAL A 31 12.40 -2.12 -8.96
N LYS A 32 13.09 -1.06 -8.50
CA LYS A 32 12.58 -0.19 -7.43
C LYS A 32 11.26 0.48 -7.84
N GLN A 33 11.19 1.04 -9.04
CA GLN A 33 9.98 1.70 -9.55
C GLN A 33 8.79 0.74 -9.59
N ARG A 34 8.98 -0.50 -10.06
CA ARG A 34 7.92 -1.51 -10.07
C ARG A 34 7.39 -1.82 -8.66
N ALA A 35 8.28 -1.88 -7.68
CA ALA A 35 7.92 -2.11 -6.29
C ALA A 35 7.09 -0.93 -5.73
N GLU A 36 7.48 0.30 -6.06
CA GLU A 36 6.76 1.53 -5.69
C GLU A 36 5.37 1.57 -6.34
N GLU A 37 5.26 1.30 -7.64
CA GLU A 37 4.00 1.25 -8.37
C GLU A 37 3.05 0.19 -7.80
N THR A 38 3.57 -0.99 -7.47
CA THR A 38 2.76 -2.05 -6.85
C THR A 38 2.28 -1.64 -5.46
N LEU A 39 3.16 -1.06 -4.64
CA LEU A 39 2.79 -0.59 -3.30
C LEU A 39 1.75 0.54 -3.37
N ALA A 40 1.91 1.46 -4.32
CA ALA A 40 0.94 2.52 -4.57
C ALA A 40 -0.43 1.95 -4.99
N ALA A 41 -0.46 0.93 -5.85
CA ALA A 41 -1.70 0.26 -6.24
C ALA A 41 -2.38 -0.46 -5.06
N MET A 42 -1.60 -1.09 -4.16
CA MET A 42 -2.13 -1.71 -2.94
C MET A 42 -2.78 -0.68 -2.01
N ILE A 43 -2.11 0.47 -1.82
CA ILE A 43 -2.64 1.57 -1.00
C ILE A 43 -3.88 2.17 -1.66
N ALA A 44 -3.85 2.45 -2.96
CA ALA A 44 -5.00 3.00 -3.69
C ALA A 44 -6.21 2.06 -3.64
N ASN A 45 -6.01 0.76 -3.84
CA ASN A 45 -7.07 -0.23 -3.70
C ASN A 45 -7.65 -0.25 -2.29
N ALA A 46 -6.80 -0.24 -1.26
CA ALA A 46 -7.26 -0.24 0.13
C ALA A 46 -8.04 1.03 0.47
N LEU A 47 -7.62 2.20 -0.02
CA LEU A 47 -8.33 3.47 0.16
C LEU A 47 -9.69 3.45 -0.54
N ALA A 48 -9.77 2.87 -1.74
CA ALA A 48 -11.04 2.69 -2.45
C ALA A 48 -11.99 1.78 -1.66
N THR A 49 -11.51 0.63 -1.18
CA THR A 49 -12.35 -0.34 -0.45
C THR A 49 -12.68 0.07 0.98
N GLY A 50 -11.77 0.75 1.68
CA GLY A 50 -11.95 1.18 3.08
C GLY A 50 -12.81 2.44 3.25
N THR A 51 -13.18 3.07 2.13
CA THR A 51 -14.15 4.17 2.05
C THR A 51 -15.60 3.64 1.95
N ASP A 52 -15.80 2.38 1.54
CA ASP A 52 -17.14 1.78 1.37
C ASP A 52 -17.77 1.22 2.66
N ASP A 53 -17.06 1.24 3.79
CA ASP A 53 -17.54 0.73 5.09
C ASP A 53 -18.52 1.69 5.83
N SER A 54 -19.15 2.62 5.09
CA SER A 54 -20.20 3.52 5.58
C SER A 54 -21.60 3.20 5.03
N THR A 55 -21.79 2.07 4.33
CA THR A 55 -23.10 1.69 3.76
C THR A 55 -23.65 0.32 4.22
N ALA A 56 -23.19 -0.18 5.37
CA ALA A 56 -23.78 -1.37 5.98
C ALA A 56 -23.78 -1.29 7.51
N SER A 57 -24.71 -0.51 8.08
CA SER A 57 -25.30 -0.72 9.41
C SER A 57 -26.60 0.06 9.54
#